data_AF-A0A6N7DVT1-F1
#
_entry.id   AF-A0A6N7DVT1-F1
#
_cell.length_a   1.000
_cell.length_b   1.000
_cell.length_c   1.000
_cell.angle_alpha   90.00
_cell.angle_beta   90.00
_cell.angle_gamma   90.00
#
_symmetry.space_group_name_H-M   'P 1'
#
loop_
_entity.id
_entity.type
_entity.pdbx_description
1 polymer ?
#
loop_
_entity_poly.entity_id
_entity_poly.type
_entity_poly.pdbx_seq_one_letter_code
_entity_poly.pdbx_strand_id
1 'polypeptide(L)'
;MSDAYDWIRLECIPLPDSGFDPCIVFWNPTEQKILGDAAEQILKWVREAEEQGFISTPTLSHFEIVSPLTQPSELAAILAQYYWVIPVPVESPEQSTTNDDNPVLH
;
A
#
# COMPACT_ATOMS: atom_id res chain seq x y z
N MET A 1 12.10 20.98 13.83
CA MET A 1 11.18 19.88 14.12
C MET A 1 10.62 19.50 12.78
N SER A 2 11.10 18.40 12.20
CA SER A 2 10.75 17.98 10.84
C SER A 2 9.32 17.46 10.86
N ASP A 3 8.42 18.10 10.12
CA ASP A 3 7.04 17.67 9.94
C ASP A 3 7.02 16.22 9.47
N ALA A 4 6.61 15.32 10.36
CA ALA A 4 6.57 13.90 10.07
C ALA A 4 5.34 13.64 9.21
N TYR A 5 5.55 13.42 7.92
CA TYR A 5 4.55 12.82 7.04
C TYR A 5 4.31 11.39 7.51
N ASP A 6 3.49 11.23 8.55
CA ASP A 6 3.14 9.92 9.13
C ASP A 6 2.24 9.08 8.21
N TRP A 7 1.72 9.70 7.14
CA TRP A 7 0.88 9.05 6.15
C TRP A 7 1.58 8.88 4.81
N ILE A 8 1.34 7.75 4.18
CA ILE A 8 1.85 7.41 2.86
C ILE A 8 0.65 7.06 1.99
N ARG A 9 0.41 7.84 0.93
CA ARG A 9 -0.52 7.48 -0.14
C ARG A 9 0.13 6.39 -0.98
N LEU A 10 -0.56 5.27 -1.12
CA LEU A 10 -0.18 4.16 -1.97
C LEU A 10 -1.15 4.13 -3.14
N GLU A 11 -0.63 4.41 -4.33
CA GLU A 11 -1.35 4.15 -5.57
C GLU A 11 -1.06 2.73 -6.02
N CYS A 12 -2.10 1.92 -6.10
CA CYS A 12 -2.04 0.49 -6.39
C CYS A 12 -2.53 0.26 -7.81
N ILE A 13 -1.60 -0.06 -8.71
CA ILE A 13 -1.86 -0.38 -10.11
C ILE A 13 -1.88 -1.91 -10.24
N PRO A 14 -2.99 -2.54 -10.64
CA PRO A 14 -3.11 -4.00 -10.62
C PRO A 14 -2.12 -4.64 -11.59
N LEU A 15 -1.55 -5.77 -11.17
CA LEU A 15 -0.75 -6.60 -12.05
C LEU A 15 -1.62 -7.19 -13.17
N PRO A 16 -1.04 -7.50 -14.35
CA PRO A 16 -1.74 -8.22 -15.40
C PRO A 16 -2.38 -9.50 -14.85
N ASP A 17 -3.62 -9.78 -15.26
CA ASP A 17 -4.39 -10.98 -14.89
C ASP A 17 -4.69 -11.15 -13.38
N SER A 18 -4.41 -10.14 -12.55
CA SER A 18 -4.68 -10.19 -11.10
C SER A 18 -6.17 -10.14 -10.76
N GLY A 19 -7.01 -9.58 -11.65
CA GLY A 19 -8.45 -9.45 -11.47
C GLY A 19 -8.87 -8.36 -10.49
N PHE A 20 -7.93 -7.52 -10.03
CA PHE A 20 -8.21 -6.39 -9.15
C PHE A 20 -8.31 -5.08 -9.92
N ASP A 21 -9.11 -4.14 -9.40
CA ASP A 21 -9.19 -2.78 -9.90
C ASP A 21 -8.08 -1.89 -9.32
N PRO A 22 -7.65 -0.83 -10.04
CA PRO A 22 -6.79 0.19 -9.47
C PRO A 22 -7.43 0.84 -8.24
N CYS A 23 -6.62 1.12 -7.22
CA CYS A 23 -7.11 1.76 -6.01
C CYS A 23 -6.06 2.66 -5.37
N ILE A 24 -6.54 3.54 -4.48
CA ILE A 24 -5.70 4.38 -3.65
C ILE A 24 -5.98 4.02 -2.20
N VAL A 25 -4.93 3.77 -1.44
CA VAL A 25 -5.01 3.61 0.01
C VAL A 25 -3.99 4.49 0.72
N PHE A 26 -4.25 4.76 1.99
CA PHE A 26 -3.39 5.56 2.84
C PHE A 26 -2.92 4.69 4.00
N TRP A 27 -1.61 4.57 4.13
CA TRP A 27 -0.99 3.78 5.17
C TRP A 27 -0.26 4.68 6.16
N ASN A 28 -0.48 4.42 7.45
CA ASN A 28 0.26 5.03 8.55
C ASN A 28 0.99 3.92 9.34
N PRO A 29 2.33 3.83 9.25
CA PRO A 29 3.10 2.82 9.96
C PRO A 29 3.07 2.98 11.47
N THR A 30 3.00 4.23 11.95
CA THR A 30 3.00 4.55 13.39
C THR A 30 1.70 4.13 14.05
N GLU A 31 0.57 4.39 13.39
CA GLU A 31 -0.78 4.04 13.87
C GLU A 31 -1.21 2.63 13.47
N GLN A 32 -0.45 1.95 12.62
CA GLN A 32 -0.80 0.63 12.05
C GLN A 32 -2.17 0.66 11.35
N LYS A 33 -2.43 1.72 10.56
CA LYS A 33 -3.71 1.91 9.89
C LYS A 33 -3.55 1.92 8.39
N ILE A 34 -4.54 1.33 7.72
CA ILE A 34 -4.76 1.47 6.29
C ILE A 34 -6.19 1.98 6.09
N LEU A 35 -6.35 3.03 5.28
CA LEU A 35 -7.62 3.67 4.93
C LEU A 35 -7.75 3.77 3.42
N GLY A 36 -8.97 3.93 2.89
CA GLY A 36 -9.25 4.07 1.46
C GLY A 36 -9.96 2.87 0.85
N ASP A 37 -10.05 2.85 -0.48
CA ASP A 37 -11.03 2.04 -1.21
C ASP A 37 -10.84 0.53 -1.04
N ALA A 38 -9.59 0.06 -0.97
CA ALA A 38 -9.25 -1.36 -0.82
C ALA A 38 -8.72 -1.72 0.58
N ALA A 39 -8.88 -0.84 1.57
CA ALA A 39 -8.27 -1.01 2.89
C ALA A 39 -8.67 -2.32 3.58
N GLU A 40 -9.94 -2.71 3.55
CA GLU A 40 -10.41 -3.96 4.15
C GLU A 40 -9.78 -5.19 3.51
N GLN A 41 -9.66 -5.20 2.18
CA GLN A 41 -9.07 -6.31 1.44
C GLN A 41 -7.56 -6.42 1.70
N ILE A 42 -6.85 -5.29 1.77
CA ILE A 42 -5.41 -5.27 2.09
C ILE A 42 -5.19 -5.73 3.54
N LEU A 43 -6.01 -5.26 4.49
CA LEU A 43 -5.93 -5.71 5.89
C LEU A 43 -6.22 -7.21 6.04
N LYS A 44 -7.03 -7.79 5.15
CA LYS A 44 -7.23 -9.24 5.10
C LYS A 44 -5.96 -9.96 4.64
N TRP A 45 -5.31 -9.51 3.57
CA TRP A 45 -4.05 -10.11 3.11
C TRP A 45 -2.92 -9.97 4.13
N VAL A 46 -2.87 -8.84 4.83
CA VAL A 46 -1.93 -8.63 5.93
C VAL A 46 -2.11 -9.69 7.01
N ARG A 47 -3.34 -9.93 7.47
CA ARG A 47 -3.61 -10.97 8.47
C ARG A 47 -3.26 -12.36 7.95
N GLU A 48 -3.61 -12.67 6.71
CA GLU A 48 -3.27 -13.97 6.09
C GLU A 48 -1.76 -14.19 6.03
N ALA A 49 -0.99 -13.15 5.66
CA ALA A 49 0.47 -13.21 5.61
C ALA A 49 1.11 -13.30 7.01
N GLU A 50 0.56 -12.60 8.02
CA GLU A 50 0.98 -12.71 9.42
C GLU A 50 0.70 -14.11 9.99
N GLU A 51 -0.48 -14.66 9.73
CA GLU A 51 -0.85 -16.03 10.15
C GLU A 51 0.03 -17.09 9.50
N GLN A 52 0.39 -16.89 8.23
CA GLN A 52 1.32 -17.77 7.51
C GLN A 52 2.77 -17.58 7.98
N GLY A 53 3.15 -16.38 8.42
CA GLY A 53 4.49 -16.00 8.86
C GLY A 53 5.51 -15.81 7.74
N PHE A 54 5.12 -15.99 6.48
CA PHE A 54 5.97 -15.76 5.32
C PHE A 54 5.16 -15.61 4.03
N ILE A 55 5.81 -15.03 3.00
CA ILE A 55 5.34 -15.01 1.62
C ILE A 55 6.34 -15.78 0.75
N SER A 56 5.81 -16.56 -0.18
CA SER A 56 6.59 -17.24 -1.20
C SER A 56 5.88 -17.09 -2.54
N THR A 57 6.52 -16.43 -3.49
CA THR A 57 6.02 -16.22 -4.85
C THR A 57 7.00 -16.81 -5.85
N PRO A 58 6.62 -16.99 -7.14
CA PRO A 58 7.56 -17.49 -8.15
C PRO A 58 8.84 -16.66 -8.29
N THR A 59 8.81 -15.37 -7.91
CA THR A 59 9.96 -14.46 -7.95
C THR A 59 10.59 -14.20 -6.59
N LEU A 60 9.99 -14.69 -5.49
CA LEU A 60 10.44 -14.49 -4.12
C LEU A 60 10.42 -15.83 -3.38
N SER A 61 11.59 -16.47 -3.27
CA SER A 61 11.70 -17.84 -2.75
C SER A 61 11.12 -18.00 -1.34
N HIS A 62 11.38 -17.05 -0.45
CA HIS A 62 10.83 -16.99 0.89
C HIS A 62 11.10 -15.61 1.51
N PHE A 63 10.08 -14.96 2.04
CA PHE A 63 10.19 -13.68 2.72
C PHE A 63 9.42 -13.73 4.03
N GLU A 64 10.12 -13.58 5.15
CA GLU A 64 9.52 -13.65 6.48
C GLU A 64 8.57 -12.47 6.71
N ILE A 65 7.45 -12.74 7.38
CA ILE A 65 6.43 -11.75 7.72
C ILE A 65 6.19 -11.79 9.23
N VAL A 66 6.31 -10.62 9.88
CA VAL A 66 6.18 -10.49 11.33
C VAL A 66 5.24 -9.34 11.71
N SER A 67 5.42 -8.16 11.11
CA SER A 67 4.64 -6.97 11.41
C SER A 67 4.46 -6.07 10.17
N PRO A 68 3.66 -6.47 9.17
CA PRO A 68 3.56 -5.75 7.90
C PRO A 68 3.11 -4.30 8.04
N LEU A 69 2.22 -4.00 9.00
CA LEU A 69 1.69 -2.65 9.15
C LEU A 69 2.72 -1.67 9.71
N THR A 70 3.85 -2.13 10.23
CA THR A 70 4.96 -1.27 10.71
C THR A 70 6.21 -1.38 9.85
N GLN A 71 6.34 -2.45 9.06
CA GLN A 71 7.51 -2.72 8.22
C GLN A 71 7.22 -2.49 6.73
N PRO A 72 7.75 -1.42 6.11
CA PRO A 72 7.47 -1.09 4.71
C PRO A 72 7.78 -2.23 3.73
N SER A 73 8.86 -2.98 3.96
CA SER A 73 9.28 -4.07 3.09
C SER A 73 8.30 -5.25 3.12
N GLU A 74 7.74 -5.55 4.28
CA GLU A 74 6.75 -6.62 4.45
C GLU A 74 5.42 -6.24 3.79
N LEU A 75 4.92 -5.02 4.04
CA LEU A 75 3.70 -4.55 3.36
C LEU A 75 3.89 -4.50 1.84
N ALA A 76 5.04 -4.02 1.37
CA ALA A 76 5.36 -4.01 -0.06
C ALA A 76 5.40 -5.42 -0.66
N ALA A 77 5.96 -6.41 0.05
CA ALA A 77 5.97 -7.79 -0.40
C ALA A 77 4.57 -8.39 -0.53
N ILE A 78 3.66 -8.06 0.40
CA ILE A 78 2.25 -8.46 0.33
C ILE A 78 1.58 -7.84 -0.90
N LEU A 79 1.68 -6.52 -1.03
CA LEU A 79 1.02 -5.79 -2.12
C LEU A 79 1.58 -6.16 -3.49
N ALA A 80 2.88 -6.45 -3.59
CA ALA A 80 3.55 -6.83 -4.83
C ALA A 80 3.06 -8.15 -5.43
N GLN A 81 2.25 -8.93 -4.71
CA GLN A 81 1.57 -10.10 -5.26
C GLN A 81 0.41 -9.74 -6.18
N TYR A 82 -0.14 -8.53 -6.04
CA TYR A 82 -1.37 -8.09 -6.70
C TYR A 82 -1.22 -6.76 -7.44
N TYR A 83 -0.31 -5.89 -7.00
CA TYR A 83 -0.17 -4.52 -7.47
C TYR A 83 1.28 -4.11 -7.71
N TRP A 84 1.52 -3.25 -8.69
CA TRP A 84 2.60 -2.27 -8.63
C TRP A 84 2.18 -1.13 -7.72
N VAL A 85 3.05 -0.74 -6.78
CA VAL A 85 2.75 0.26 -5.75
C VAL A 85 3.62 1.49 -5.95
N ILE A 86 2.99 2.66 -5.99
CA ILE A 86 3.68 3.96 -6.04
C ILE A 86 3.43 4.68 -4.71
N PRO A 87 4.44 4.75 -3.81
CA PRO A 87 4.30 5.43 -2.53
C PRO A 87 4.61 6.93 -2.64
N VAL A 88 3.75 7.76 -2.03
CA VAL A 88 3.94 9.21 -1.92
C VAL A 88 3.67 9.64 -0.47
N PRO A 89 4.63 10.28 0.23
CA PRO A 89 4.38 10.81 1.57
C PRO A 89 3.35 11.95 1.52
N VAL A 90 2.41 11.95 2.45
CA VAL A 90 1.33 12.93 2.56
C VAL A 90 1.09 13.34 4.01
N GLU A 91 0.55 14.53 4.24
CA GLU A 91 0.27 15.02 5.60
C GLU A 91 -0.92 14.29 6.23
N SER A 92 -1.95 14.01 5.42
CA SER A 92 -3.15 13.28 5.83
C SER A 92 -3.85 12.60 4.64
N PRO A 93 -4.72 11.61 4.89
CA PRO A 93 -5.55 10.99 3.86
C PRO A 93 -6.46 12.00 3.11
N GLU A 94 -6.88 13.07 3.79
CA GLU A 94 -7.89 14.01 3.28
C GLU A 94 -7.32 15.06 2.32
N GLN A 95 -6.02 15.38 2.41
CA GLN A 95 -5.39 16.41 1.56
C GLN A 95 -4.99 15.91 0.16
N SER A 96 -5.14 14.62 -0.12
CA SER A 96 -4.57 13.96 -1.31
C SER A 96 -5.43 14.06 -2.58
N THR A 97 -6.48 14.89 -2.59
CA THR A 97 -7.39 15.06 -3.74
C THR A 97 -6.98 16.18 -4.71
N THR A 98 -5.87 16.87 -4.48
CA THR A 98 -5.47 18.01 -5.33
C THR A 98 -4.14 17.72 -6.01
N ASN A 99 -4.17 17.19 -7.23
CA ASN A 99 -3.22 17.44 -8.32
C ASN A 99 -3.51 16.50 -9.50
N ASP A 100 -4.61 16.73 -10.21
CA ASP A 100 -4.76 16.35 -11.62
C ASP A 100 -5.95 17.12 -12.21
N ASP A 101 -5.80 18.44 -12.31
CA ASP A 101 -6.67 19.25 -13.17
C ASP A 101 -5.87 20.46 -13.67
N ASN A 102 -4.80 20.19 -14.40
CA ASN A 102 -4.16 21.20 -15.22
C ASN A 102 -4.53 20.90 -16.68
N PRO A 103 -5.57 21.55 -17.24
CA PRO A 103 -5.84 21.40 -18.65
C PRO A 103 -4.65 21.99 -19.41
N VAL A 104 -3.96 21.15 -20.17
CA VAL A 104 -2.99 21.61 -21.17
C VAL A 104 -3.77 22.44 -22.18
N LEU A 105 -3.72 23.76 -22.04
CA LEU A 105 -4.21 24.69 -23.05
C LEU A 105 -3.29 24.57 -24.29
N HIS A 106 -3.87 24.04 -25.37
CA HIS A 106 -3.34 24.12 -26.73
C HIS A 106 -3.41 25.54 -27.28
#